data_AF-A0A6M0GA33-F1
#
_entry.id   AF-A0A6M0GA33-F1
#
_cell.length_a   1.000
_cell.length_b   1.000
_cell.length_c   1.000
_cell.angle_alpha   90.00
_cell.angle_beta   90.00
_cell.angle_gamma   90.00
#
_symmetry.space_group_name_H-M   'P 1'
#
loop_
_entity.id
_entity.type
_entity.pdbx_description
1 polymer ?
#
loop_
_entity_poly.entity_id
_entity_poly.type
_entity_poly.pdbx_seq_one_letter_code
_entity_poly.pdbx_strand_id
1 'polypeptide(L)'
;MFILKRQDVEISSIQHPKREQQIPILSYQGQTFRLISVFSAKQAEEAKAFWRDLTDNRGKACVLLEEPDRFSVWGKIRLEQLGKEAGPDSTVVPYTQACLLLLQTVYMDVEDLLGNRQAKLFQKDISEIFRQWHFPQADSSEAVNHLISVDPLTTLQVPPWEEHHLITLLQELHRLGKEYFGNTNFAEGVSDILQDMPENDQTQFIQWLQSSPLGKLWR
;
A
#
# COMPACT_ATOMS: atom_id res chain seq x y z
N MET A 1 -12.69 19.25 -11.47
CA MET A 1 -11.33 19.82 -11.33
C MET A 1 -11.38 20.84 -10.18
N PHE A 2 -10.81 20.52 -9.01
CA PHE A 2 -10.93 21.33 -7.78
C PHE A 2 -9.56 21.61 -7.16
N ILE A 3 -9.06 22.83 -7.38
CA ILE A 3 -7.93 23.41 -6.67
C ILE A 3 -8.54 24.33 -5.60
N LEU A 4 -8.16 24.12 -4.34
CA LEU A 4 -8.68 24.86 -3.19
C LEU A 4 -7.62 25.84 -2.69
N LYS A 5 -8.05 26.99 -2.18
CA LYS A 5 -7.18 27.90 -1.44
C LYS A 5 -7.34 27.67 0.05
N ARG A 6 -6.33 28.06 0.83
CA ARG A 6 -6.37 27.96 2.30
C ARG A 6 -7.65 28.52 2.95
N GLN A 7 -8.23 29.57 2.37
CA GLN A 7 -9.44 30.23 2.85
C GLN A 7 -10.72 29.41 2.63
N ASP A 8 -10.71 28.45 1.70
CA ASP A 8 -11.89 27.68 1.31
C ASP A 8 -12.08 26.44 2.19
N VAL A 9 -11.11 26.12 3.05
CA VAL A 9 -11.01 24.85 3.77
C VAL A 9 -10.81 25.03 5.26
N GLU A 10 -11.38 24.11 6.02
CA GLU A 10 -11.09 23.96 7.44
C GLU A 10 -10.06 22.84 7.61
N ILE A 11 -8.92 23.14 8.23
CA ILE A 11 -7.92 22.12 8.58
C ILE A 11 -7.93 21.99 10.09
N SER A 12 -8.30 20.82 10.57
CA SER A 12 -8.26 20.48 11.97
C SER A 12 -7.27 19.34 12.19
N SER A 13 -6.65 19.34 13.36
CA SER A 13 -5.89 18.21 13.84
C SER A 13 -6.81 17.33 14.65
N ILE A 14 -7.03 16.10 14.22
CA ILE A 14 -7.65 15.10 15.10
C ILE A 14 -6.53 14.40 15.86
N GLN A 15 -6.71 14.29 17.18
CA GLN A 15 -5.84 13.45 17.99
C GLN A 15 -6.05 12.02 17.51
N HIS A 16 -4.96 11.35 17.13
CA HIS A 16 -5.06 9.93 16.86
C HIS A 16 -5.59 9.26 18.14
N PRO A 17 -6.64 8.42 18.09
CA PRO A 17 -7.29 7.87 19.28
C PRO A 17 -6.40 7.03 20.21
N LYS A 18 -5.17 6.70 19.77
CA LYS A 18 -4.25 5.75 20.40
C LYS A 18 -2.77 6.17 20.31
N ARG A 19 -2.45 7.30 19.67
CA ARG A 19 -1.08 7.85 19.58
C ARG A 19 -1.13 9.31 19.96
N GLU A 20 -0.04 9.83 20.52
CA GLU A 20 0.13 11.27 20.74
C GLU A 20 0.40 12.05 19.44
N GLN A 21 0.14 11.44 18.28
CA GLN A 21 0.32 12.07 16.97
C GLN A 21 -0.99 12.72 16.51
N GLN A 22 -0.90 13.94 16.01
CA GLN A 22 -2.02 14.65 15.40
C GLN A 22 -2.06 14.34 13.90
N ILE A 23 -3.24 13.95 13.42
CA ILE A 23 -3.47 13.75 11.99
C ILE A 23 -4.17 15.00 11.45
N PRO A 24 -3.58 15.70 10.47
CA PRO A 24 -4.25 16.82 9.83
C PRO A 24 -5.37 16.31 8.93
N ILE A 25 -6.57 16.85 9.12
CA ILE A 25 -7.77 16.56 8.35
C ILE A 25 -8.25 17.85 7.71
N LEU A 26 -8.41 17.80 6.39
CA LEU A 26 -9.01 18.88 5.63
C LEU A 26 -10.50 18.57 5.47
N SER A 27 -11.34 19.53 5.84
CA SER A 27 -12.78 19.49 5.65
C SER A 27 -13.20 20.53 4.63
N TYR A 28 -13.96 20.09 3.63
CA TYR A 28 -14.47 20.92 2.56
C TYR A 28 -15.84 20.41 2.10
N GLN A 29 -16.85 21.27 2.11
CA GLN A 29 -18.22 20.96 1.65
C GLN A 29 -18.80 19.65 2.25
N GLY A 30 -18.59 19.42 3.55
CA GLY A 30 -19.08 18.22 4.24
C GLY A 30 -18.32 16.93 3.88
N GLN A 31 -17.21 17.03 3.15
CA GLN A 31 -16.30 15.94 2.87
C GLN A 31 -14.99 16.13 3.62
N THR A 32 -14.38 15.01 4.00
CA THR A 32 -13.10 14.99 4.72
C THR A 32 -12.00 14.38 3.88
N PHE A 33 -10.80 14.91 4.05
CA PHE A 33 -9.62 14.50 3.30
C PHE A 33 -8.41 14.36 4.24
N ARG A 34 -7.58 13.36 3.98
CA ARG A 34 -6.30 13.14 4.66
C ARG A 34 -5.15 13.66 3.80
N LEU A 35 -4.14 14.24 4.43
CA LEU A 35 -2.94 14.69 3.76
C LEU A 35 -2.21 13.51 3.10
N ILE A 36 -1.90 13.62 1.81
CA ILE A 36 -1.13 12.63 1.02
C ILE A 36 0.33 13.07 0.90
N SER A 37 0.54 14.31 0.46
CA SER A 37 1.88 14.83 0.21
C SER A 37 1.91 16.36 0.30
N VAL A 38 3.10 16.89 0.57
CA VAL A 38 3.40 18.33 0.67
C VAL A 38 4.56 18.65 -0.26
N PHE A 39 4.42 19.76 -0.99
CA PHE A 39 5.38 20.27 -1.94
C PHE A 39 5.70 21.72 -1.59
N SER A 40 6.94 22.14 -1.78
CA SER A 40 7.31 23.56 -1.59
C SER A 40 6.66 24.45 -2.66
N ALA A 41 6.60 25.77 -2.43
CA ALA A 41 6.10 26.72 -3.43
C ALA A 41 6.83 26.62 -4.80
N LYS A 42 8.11 26.20 -4.80
CA LYS A 42 8.90 26.02 -6.03
C LYS A 42 8.46 24.79 -6.85
N GLN A 43 7.77 23.86 -6.22
CA GLN A 43 7.31 22.59 -6.80
C GLN A 43 5.83 22.64 -7.20
N ALA A 44 5.31 23.84 -7.50
CA ALA A 44 3.91 24.04 -7.87
C ALA A 44 3.48 23.16 -9.05
N GLU A 45 4.31 23.07 -10.10
CA GLU A 45 3.99 22.27 -11.29
C GLU A 45 4.09 20.76 -11.02
N GLU A 46 5.03 20.32 -10.17
CA GLU A 46 5.11 18.93 -9.70
C GLU A 46 3.87 18.55 -8.89
N ALA A 47 3.42 19.42 -7.98
CA ALA A 47 2.23 19.20 -7.17
C ALA A 47 0.96 19.08 -8.03
N LYS A 48 0.83 19.93 -9.06
CA LYS A 48 -0.29 19.88 -10.03
C LYS A 48 -0.23 18.63 -10.90
N ALA A 49 0.95 18.23 -11.36
CA ALA A 49 1.14 17.02 -12.14
C ALA A 49 0.78 15.78 -11.30
N PHE A 50 1.28 15.70 -10.07
CA PHE A 50 0.97 14.63 -9.13
C PHE A 50 -0.53 14.55 -8.82
N TRP A 51 -1.18 15.69 -8.56
CA TRP A 51 -2.62 15.74 -8.35
C TRP A 51 -3.41 15.29 -9.58
N ARG A 52 -3.08 15.79 -10.77
CA ARG A 52 -3.73 15.38 -12.03
C ARG A 52 -3.57 13.90 -12.33
N ASP A 53 -2.40 13.33 -12.08
CA ASP A 53 -2.20 11.89 -12.23
C ASP A 53 -3.16 11.11 -11.32
N LEU A 54 -3.28 11.53 -10.06
CA LEU A 54 -4.21 10.89 -9.12
C LEU A 54 -5.68 11.04 -9.55
N THR A 55 -6.12 12.21 -10.01
CA THR A 55 -7.53 12.44 -10.36
C THR A 55 -7.91 11.91 -11.72
N ASP A 56 -7.11 12.21 -12.75
CA ASP A 56 -7.49 12.06 -14.16
C ASP A 56 -7.07 10.68 -14.67
N ASN A 57 -5.88 10.20 -14.28
CA ASN A 57 -5.38 8.90 -14.71
C ASN A 57 -5.82 7.77 -13.77
N ARG A 58 -5.89 8.04 -12.46
CA ARG A 58 -6.18 7.02 -11.44
C ARG A 58 -7.60 7.10 -10.85
N GLY A 59 -8.42 8.07 -11.29
CA GLY A 59 -9.83 8.20 -10.87
C GLY A 59 -10.02 8.50 -9.38
N LYS A 60 -8.99 8.97 -8.68
CA LYS A 60 -9.03 9.20 -7.22
C LYS A 60 -9.70 10.53 -6.90
N ALA A 61 -10.53 10.54 -5.85
CA ALA A 61 -11.11 11.77 -5.32
C ALA A 61 -10.09 12.51 -4.44
N CYS A 62 -9.29 13.37 -5.06
CA CYS A 62 -8.25 14.15 -4.38
C CYS A 62 -8.42 15.65 -4.64
N VAL A 63 -7.99 16.46 -3.68
CA VAL A 63 -7.95 17.92 -3.81
C VAL A 63 -6.51 18.42 -3.68
N LEU A 64 -6.16 19.41 -4.49
CA LEU A 64 -4.92 20.17 -4.36
C LEU A 64 -5.23 21.45 -3.56
N LEU A 65 -4.53 21.64 -2.45
CA LEU A 65 -4.60 22.84 -1.64
C LEU A 65 -3.39 23.73 -1.93
N GLU A 66 -3.65 24.96 -2.36
CA GLU A 66 -2.65 26.00 -2.55
C GLU A 66 -2.58 26.89 -1.31
N GLU A 67 -1.39 26.98 -0.74
CA GLU A 67 -1.03 27.88 0.34
C GLU A 67 0.12 28.79 -0.14
N PRO A 68 0.31 29.98 0.46
CA PRO A 68 1.32 30.94 -0.02
C PRO A 68 2.73 30.37 -0.17
N ASP A 69 3.11 29.46 0.72
CA ASP A 69 4.47 28.92 0.80
C ASP A 69 4.58 27.44 0.38
N ARG A 70 3.47 26.77 0.09
CA ARG A 70 3.43 25.33 -0.19
C ARG A 70 2.17 24.88 -0.94
N PHE A 71 2.28 23.71 -1.56
CA PHE A 71 1.16 22.98 -2.13
C PHE A 71 0.98 21.68 -1.37
N SER A 72 -0.25 21.23 -1.18
CA SER A 72 -0.52 19.94 -0.55
C SER A 72 -1.63 19.19 -1.26
N VAL A 73 -1.48 17.87 -1.39
CA VAL A 73 -2.47 17.01 -2.02
C VAL A 73 -3.15 16.19 -0.94
N TRP A 74 -4.48 16.16 -0.98
CA TRP A 74 -5.32 15.52 0.04
C TRP A 74 -6.27 14.52 -0.61
N GLY A 75 -6.37 13.34 -0.03
CA GLY A 75 -7.23 12.25 -0.50
C GLY A 75 -8.50 12.15 0.30
N LYS A 76 -9.66 11.98 -0.37
CA LYS A 76 -10.94 11.87 0.30
C LYS A 76 -10.99 10.61 1.17
N ILE A 77 -11.47 10.78 2.39
CA ILE A 77 -11.68 9.72 3.38
C ILE A 77 -13.10 9.79 3.96
N ARG A 78 -13.58 8.71 4.56
CA ARG A 78 -14.74 8.75 5.47
C ARG A 78 -14.23 8.81 6.91
N LEU A 79 -14.69 9.76 7.73
CA LEU A 79 -14.31 9.87 9.16
C LEU A 79 -14.51 8.56 9.95
N GLU A 80 -15.48 7.73 9.57
CA GLU A 80 -15.72 6.41 10.15
C GLU A 80 -14.56 5.42 9.91
N GLN A 81 -13.73 5.63 8.87
CA GLN A 81 -12.54 4.83 8.61
C GLN A 81 -11.38 5.21 9.54
N LEU A 82 -11.26 6.48 9.94
CA LEU A 82 -10.26 6.92 10.94
C LEU A 82 -10.48 6.28 12.32
N GLY A 83 -11.72 5.96 12.68
CA GLY A 83 -12.06 5.21 13.91
C GLY A 83 -11.77 3.71 13.83
N LYS A 84 -11.69 3.14 12.63
CA LYS A 84 -11.30 1.74 12.38
C LYS A 84 -9.80 1.57 12.17
N GLU A 85 -9.08 2.63 11.77
CA GLU A 85 -7.61 2.68 11.78
C GLU A 85 -7.02 2.64 13.21
N ALA A 86 -7.85 2.84 14.24
CA ALA A 86 -7.47 2.72 15.64
C ALA A 86 -7.74 1.31 16.21
N GLY A 87 -7.53 0.26 15.42
CA GLY A 87 -7.14 -1.06 15.90
C GLY A 87 -5.60 -1.13 16.09
N PRO A 88 -5.03 -2.27 16.46
CA PRO A 88 -3.61 -2.54 16.22
C PRO A 88 -3.18 -2.40 14.74
N ASP A 89 -4.14 -2.14 13.83
CA ASP A 89 -4.03 -2.09 12.37
C ASP A 89 -3.35 -0.86 11.73
N SER A 90 -2.79 0.09 12.48
CA SER A 90 -2.07 1.22 11.85
C SER A 90 -0.77 0.82 11.13
N THR A 91 -0.19 -0.32 11.51
CA THR A 91 0.99 -0.94 10.85
C THR A 91 0.59 -1.83 9.68
N VAL A 92 -0.69 -2.21 9.59
CA VAL A 92 -1.17 -3.18 8.60
C VAL A 92 -1.10 -2.62 7.18
N VAL A 93 -1.23 -1.30 7.01
CA VAL A 93 -1.06 -0.69 5.68
C VAL A 93 0.38 -0.85 5.17
N PRO A 94 1.43 -0.36 5.88
CA PRO A 94 2.81 -0.64 5.49
C PRO A 94 3.14 -2.13 5.35
N TYR A 95 2.59 -3.00 6.21
CA TYR A 95 2.85 -4.44 6.13
C TYR A 95 2.19 -5.09 4.92
N THR A 96 0.97 -4.66 4.59
CA THR A 96 0.29 -5.09 3.36
C THR A 96 1.08 -4.65 2.14
N GLN A 97 1.61 -3.43 2.12
CA GLN A 97 2.46 -2.95 1.04
C GLN A 97 3.73 -3.80 0.89
N ALA A 98 4.41 -4.10 2.00
CA ALA A 98 5.59 -4.98 1.99
C ALA A 98 5.27 -6.40 1.50
N CYS A 99 4.17 -7.00 1.96
CA CYS A 99 3.74 -8.32 1.48
C CYS A 99 3.40 -8.32 -0.01
N LEU A 100 2.79 -7.24 -0.51
CA LEU A 100 2.50 -7.09 -1.94
C LEU A 100 3.77 -6.91 -2.78
N LEU A 101 4.75 -6.14 -2.29
CA LEU A 101 6.06 -6.03 -2.94
C LEU A 101 6.73 -7.40 -3.06
N LEU A 102 6.74 -8.19 -1.98
CA LEU A 102 7.30 -9.54 -2.01
C LEU A 102 6.57 -10.45 -3.00
N LEU A 103 5.24 -10.41 -3.03
CA LEU A 103 4.45 -11.14 -4.03
C LEU A 103 4.82 -10.73 -5.46
N GLN A 104 4.95 -9.43 -5.72
CA GLN A 104 5.30 -8.88 -7.02
C GLN A 104 6.71 -9.29 -7.45
N THR A 105 7.70 -9.20 -6.56
CA THR A 105 9.06 -9.66 -6.84
C THR A 105 9.10 -11.14 -7.19
N VAL A 106 8.45 -11.99 -6.41
CA VAL A 106 8.40 -13.43 -6.70
C VAL A 106 7.69 -13.71 -8.03
N TYR A 107 6.61 -13.00 -8.34
CA TYR A 107 5.93 -13.11 -9.63
C TYR A 107 6.85 -12.69 -10.78
N MET A 108 7.57 -11.58 -10.64
CA MET A 108 8.54 -11.09 -11.63
C MET A 108 9.68 -12.09 -11.83
N ASP A 109 10.23 -12.66 -10.76
CA ASP A 109 11.25 -13.69 -10.85
C ASP A 109 10.73 -14.96 -11.57
N VAL A 110 9.47 -15.35 -11.35
CA VAL A 110 8.86 -16.46 -12.09
C VAL A 110 8.74 -16.11 -13.57
N GLU A 111 8.31 -14.90 -13.91
CA GLU A 111 8.21 -14.45 -15.29
C GLU A 111 9.57 -14.40 -15.99
N ASP A 112 10.57 -13.83 -15.33
CA ASP A 112 11.91 -13.60 -15.89
C ASP A 112 12.71 -14.89 -16.00
N LEU A 113 12.62 -15.79 -14.99
CA LEU A 113 13.42 -17.01 -14.95
C LEU A 113 12.73 -18.22 -15.60
N LEU A 114 11.39 -18.29 -15.52
CA LEU A 114 10.61 -19.47 -15.95
C LEU A 114 9.68 -19.15 -17.14
N GLY A 115 9.50 -17.88 -17.49
CA GLY A 115 8.76 -17.39 -18.64
C GLY A 115 7.27 -17.10 -18.38
N ASN A 116 6.68 -16.29 -19.26
CA ASN A 116 5.30 -15.78 -19.15
C ASN A 116 4.22 -16.87 -18.96
N ARG A 117 4.43 -18.08 -19.52
CA ARG A 117 3.50 -19.20 -19.32
C ARG A 117 3.46 -19.65 -17.86
N GLN A 118 4.63 -19.70 -17.20
CA GLN A 118 4.72 -20.07 -15.79
C GLN A 118 4.21 -18.95 -14.90
N ALA A 119 4.49 -17.68 -15.25
CA ALA A 119 3.92 -16.53 -14.53
C ALA A 119 2.38 -16.54 -14.51
N LYS A 120 1.74 -16.87 -15.63
CA LYS A 120 0.27 -17.01 -15.70
C LYS A 120 -0.28 -18.16 -14.85
N LEU A 121 0.45 -19.27 -14.77
CA LEU A 121 0.08 -20.38 -13.88
C LEU A 121 0.23 -19.96 -12.42
N PHE A 122 1.34 -19.30 -12.09
CA PHE A 122 1.61 -18.79 -10.76
C PHE A 122 0.53 -17.78 -10.31
N GLN A 123 0.14 -16.84 -11.17
CA GLN A 123 -0.98 -15.92 -10.90
C GLN A 123 -2.29 -16.66 -10.63
N LYS A 124 -2.56 -17.75 -11.37
CA LYS A 124 -3.75 -18.58 -11.16
C LYS A 124 -3.68 -19.27 -9.79
N ASP A 125 -2.54 -19.84 -9.42
CA ASP A 125 -2.35 -20.50 -8.13
C ASP A 125 -2.50 -19.50 -6.96
N ILE A 126 -1.97 -18.28 -7.10
CA ILE A 126 -2.20 -17.18 -6.15
C ILE A 126 -3.69 -16.83 -6.05
N SER A 127 -4.41 -16.81 -7.17
CA SER A 127 -5.87 -16.57 -7.17
C SER A 127 -6.63 -17.68 -6.43
N GLU A 128 -6.18 -18.93 -6.54
CA GLU A 128 -6.75 -20.06 -5.81
C GLU A 128 -6.48 -19.94 -4.30
N ILE A 129 -5.26 -19.56 -3.90
CA ILE A 129 -4.90 -19.28 -2.50
C ILE A 129 -5.79 -18.18 -1.92
N PHE A 130 -5.93 -17.05 -2.60
CA PHE A 130 -6.75 -15.93 -2.12
C PHE A 130 -8.21 -16.31 -1.94
N ARG A 131 -8.78 -17.13 -2.84
CA ARG A 131 -10.14 -17.65 -2.68
C ARG A 131 -10.26 -18.62 -1.52
N GLN A 132 -9.34 -19.57 -1.40
CA GLN A 132 -9.35 -20.58 -0.34
C GLN A 132 -9.29 -19.94 1.05
N TRP A 133 -8.45 -18.91 1.19
CA TRP A 133 -8.23 -18.20 2.45
C TRP A 133 -9.05 -16.93 2.60
N HIS A 134 -10.03 -16.70 1.72
CA HIS A 134 -11.01 -15.62 1.79
C HIS A 134 -10.39 -14.21 1.88
N PHE A 135 -9.34 -13.94 1.10
CA PHE A 135 -8.68 -12.65 1.09
C PHE A 135 -9.63 -11.54 0.60
N PRO A 136 -9.87 -10.49 1.41
CA PRO A 136 -10.69 -9.36 1.00
C PRO A 136 -10.16 -8.70 -0.27
N GLN A 137 -11.05 -8.40 -1.22
CA GLN A 137 -10.73 -7.71 -2.48
C GLN A 137 -9.69 -8.42 -3.36
N ALA A 138 -9.56 -9.74 -3.26
CA ALA A 138 -8.59 -10.54 -4.03
C ALA A 138 -9.18 -11.86 -4.56
N ASP A 139 -10.51 -11.96 -4.69
CA ASP A 139 -11.25 -13.18 -5.03
C ASP A 139 -11.46 -13.39 -6.55
N SER A 140 -11.24 -12.35 -7.37
CA SER A 140 -11.34 -12.41 -8.83
C SER A 140 -9.97 -12.39 -9.53
N SER A 141 -9.92 -12.91 -10.77
CA SER A 141 -8.68 -12.92 -11.56
C SER A 141 -8.21 -11.50 -11.86
N GLU A 142 -9.14 -10.57 -12.06
CA GLU A 142 -8.90 -9.16 -12.30
C GLU A 142 -8.31 -8.49 -11.07
N ALA A 143 -8.82 -8.81 -9.87
CA ALA A 143 -8.30 -8.28 -8.62
C ALA A 143 -6.87 -8.76 -8.38
N VAL A 144 -6.58 -10.05 -8.58
CA VAL A 144 -5.20 -10.56 -8.46
C VAL A 144 -4.28 -9.91 -9.47
N ASN A 145 -4.73 -9.77 -10.73
CA ASN A 145 -3.96 -9.10 -11.77
C ASN A 145 -3.60 -7.65 -11.37
N HIS A 146 -4.55 -6.94 -10.77
CA HIS A 146 -4.31 -5.60 -10.25
C HIS A 146 -3.24 -5.59 -9.15
N LEU A 147 -3.34 -6.51 -8.18
CA LEU A 147 -2.39 -6.61 -7.07
C LEU A 147 -0.96 -6.91 -7.51
N ILE A 148 -0.76 -7.68 -8.57
CA ILE A 148 0.59 -8.00 -9.08
C ILE A 148 1.14 -6.95 -10.06
N SER A 149 0.28 -6.08 -10.61
CA SER A 149 0.69 -5.13 -11.67
C SER A 149 0.86 -3.69 -11.18
N VAL A 150 0.27 -3.33 -10.04
CA VAL A 150 0.24 -1.95 -9.55
C VAL A 150 1.20 -1.77 -8.39
N ASP A 151 2.03 -0.74 -8.46
CA ASP A 151 2.95 -0.37 -7.39
C ASP A 151 2.19 -0.13 -6.06
N PRO A 152 2.44 -0.98 -5.03
CA PRO A 152 1.72 -0.92 -3.76
C PRO A 152 2.10 0.33 -2.94
N LEU A 153 3.26 0.95 -3.18
CA LEU A 153 3.72 2.14 -2.46
C LEU A 153 3.00 3.41 -2.93
N THR A 154 2.52 3.44 -4.17
CA THR A 154 1.75 4.57 -4.71
C THR A 154 0.22 4.38 -4.61
N THR A 155 -0.20 3.24 -4.05
CA THR A 155 -1.60 2.86 -3.92
C THR A 155 -2.16 3.36 -2.58
N LEU A 156 -3.22 4.17 -2.64
CA LEU A 156 -3.86 4.79 -1.47
C LEU A 156 -4.81 3.85 -0.73
N GLN A 157 -5.21 2.75 -1.37
CA GLN A 157 -6.06 1.73 -0.80
C GLN A 157 -5.39 0.37 -1.01
N VAL A 158 -4.64 -0.05 -0.01
CA VAL A 158 -4.34 -1.47 0.11
C VAL A 158 -5.63 -2.22 0.43
N PRO A 159 -5.74 -3.49 0.03
CA PRO A 159 -6.82 -4.34 0.48
C PRO A 159 -6.95 -4.31 2.01
N PRO A 160 -8.15 -4.45 2.58
CA PRO A 160 -8.38 -4.43 4.02
C PRO A 160 -7.96 -5.78 4.64
N TRP A 161 -6.72 -6.19 4.41
CA TRP A 161 -6.13 -7.42 4.91
C TRP A 161 -5.68 -7.23 6.35
N GLU A 162 -6.16 -8.08 7.24
CA GLU A 162 -5.65 -8.15 8.62
C GLU A 162 -4.35 -8.98 8.72
N GLU A 163 -3.67 -8.92 9.85
CA GLU A 163 -2.38 -9.60 10.10
C GLU A 163 -2.38 -11.09 9.72
N HIS A 164 -3.47 -11.81 10.00
CA HIS A 164 -3.56 -13.23 9.66
C HIS A 164 -3.52 -13.48 8.14
N HIS A 165 -4.04 -12.57 7.32
CA HIS A 165 -3.92 -12.63 5.86
C HIS A 165 -2.46 -12.41 5.44
N LEU A 166 -1.75 -11.47 6.06
CA LEU A 166 -0.34 -11.19 5.75
C LEU A 166 0.55 -12.40 6.05
N ILE A 167 0.35 -13.02 7.21
CA ILE A 167 1.05 -14.27 7.59
C ILE A 167 0.73 -15.39 6.60
N THR A 168 -0.55 -15.56 6.26
CA THR A 168 -1.00 -16.60 5.32
C THR A 168 -0.40 -16.39 3.93
N LEU A 169 -0.39 -15.15 3.43
CA LEU A 169 0.21 -14.80 2.14
C LEU A 169 1.70 -15.14 2.13
N LEU A 170 2.48 -14.67 3.11
CA LEU A 170 3.92 -14.93 3.16
C LEU A 170 4.24 -16.43 3.30
N GLN A 171 3.41 -17.18 4.02
CA GLN A 171 3.57 -18.63 4.14
C GLN A 171 3.30 -19.35 2.81
N GLU A 172 2.16 -19.05 2.17
CA GLU A 172 1.78 -19.68 0.91
C GLU A 172 2.66 -19.23 -0.25
N LEU A 173 3.10 -17.97 -0.27
CA LEU A 173 4.02 -17.44 -1.25
C LEU A 173 5.38 -18.15 -1.16
N HIS A 174 5.90 -18.39 0.05
CA HIS A 174 7.12 -19.15 0.22
C HIS A 174 6.95 -20.61 -0.22
N ARG A 175 5.82 -21.25 0.10
CA ARG A 175 5.52 -22.62 -0.34
C ARG A 175 5.47 -22.70 -1.86
N LEU A 176 4.73 -21.79 -2.51
CA LEU A 176 4.51 -21.75 -3.95
C LEU A 176 5.80 -21.39 -4.70
N GLY A 177 6.53 -20.38 -4.25
CA GLY A 177 7.85 -20.03 -4.81
C GLY A 177 8.81 -21.22 -4.77
N LYS A 178 8.86 -21.98 -3.66
CA LYS A 178 9.69 -23.18 -3.57
C LYS A 178 9.27 -24.27 -4.57
N GLU A 179 7.99 -24.41 -4.84
CA GLU A 179 7.46 -25.35 -5.82
C GLU A 179 7.87 -24.97 -7.26
N TYR A 180 7.83 -23.68 -7.59
CA TYR A 180 8.21 -23.17 -8.91
C TYR A 180 9.73 -23.14 -9.14
N PHE A 181 10.52 -22.69 -8.17
CA PHE A 181 11.98 -22.54 -8.30
C PHE A 181 12.79 -23.77 -7.86
N GLY A 182 12.18 -24.69 -7.12
CA GLY A 182 12.86 -25.87 -6.54
C GLY A 182 13.83 -25.56 -5.39
N ASN A 183 13.93 -24.30 -4.97
CA ASN A 183 14.79 -23.81 -3.89
C ASN A 183 14.11 -22.64 -3.16
N THR A 184 14.79 -22.01 -2.19
CA THR A 184 14.24 -20.90 -1.39
C THR A 184 15.03 -19.59 -1.55
N ASN A 185 15.88 -19.48 -2.57
CA ASN A 185 16.77 -18.33 -2.75
C ASN A 185 15.98 -17.04 -3.05
N PHE A 186 14.78 -17.14 -3.62
CA PHE A 186 13.88 -16.01 -3.87
C PHE A 186 13.42 -15.30 -2.57
N ALA A 187 13.57 -15.96 -1.42
CA ALA A 187 13.18 -15.41 -0.12
C ALA A 187 14.36 -14.76 0.62
N GLU A 188 15.54 -14.69 0.00
CA GLU A 188 16.71 -13.96 0.47
C GLU A 188 16.71 -12.52 -0.05
N GLY A 189 17.29 -11.59 0.71
CA GLY A 189 17.40 -10.19 0.29
C GLY A 189 16.10 -9.41 0.47
N VAL A 190 15.26 -9.80 1.44
CA VAL A 190 13.98 -9.11 1.72
C VAL A 190 14.19 -7.62 1.95
N SER A 191 15.29 -7.23 2.60
CA SER A 191 15.61 -5.81 2.82
C SER A 191 15.82 -5.06 1.50
N ASP A 192 16.45 -5.69 0.50
CA ASP A 192 16.71 -5.08 -0.81
C ASP A 192 15.40 -4.92 -1.60
N ILE A 193 14.49 -5.90 -1.50
CA ILE A 193 13.15 -5.82 -2.12
C ILE A 193 12.35 -4.63 -1.56
N LEU A 194 12.53 -4.32 -0.27
CA LEU A 194 11.78 -3.28 0.42
C LEU A 194 12.50 -1.91 0.44
N GLN A 195 13.59 -1.74 -0.30
CA GLN A 195 14.43 -0.52 -0.26
C GLN A 195 13.69 0.77 -0.62
N ASP A 196 12.63 0.66 -1.43
CA ASP A 196 11.84 1.82 -1.87
C ASP A 196 10.78 2.25 -0.83
N MET A 197 10.60 1.47 0.24
CA MET A 197 9.74 1.84 1.37
C MET A 197 10.40 2.91 2.25
N PRO A 198 9.60 3.73 2.96
CA PRO A 198 10.13 4.57 4.02
C PRO A 198 10.90 3.74 5.06
N GLU A 199 12.11 4.18 5.43
CA GLU A 199 13.04 3.43 6.31
C GLU A 199 12.41 2.96 7.64
N ASN A 200 11.57 3.80 8.24
CA ASN A 200 10.84 3.45 9.45
C ASN A 200 9.85 2.29 9.22
N ASP A 201 9.15 2.29 8.09
CA ASP A 201 8.13 1.29 7.77
C ASP A 201 8.78 -0.05 7.40
N GLN A 202 9.89 0.01 6.65
CA GLN A 202 10.76 -1.13 6.36
C GLN A 202 11.26 -1.76 7.67
N THR A 203 11.83 -0.95 8.57
CA THR A 203 12.35 -1.42 9.86
C THR A 203 11.26 -2.09 10.69
N GLN A 204 10.07 -1.48 10.77
CA GLN A 204 8.94 -2.03 11.50
C GLN A 204 8.44 -3.36 10.90
N PHE A 205 8.40 -3.48 9.57
CA PHE A 205 8.00 -4.72 8.91
C PHE A 205 9.02 -5.84 9.16
N ILE A 206 10.32 -5.57 9.03
CA ILE A 206 11.37 -6.55 9.27
C ILE A 206 11.35 -7.04 10.72
N GLN A 207 11.19 -6.14 11.69
CA GLN A 207 11.07 -6.52 13.10
C GLN A 207 9.84 -7.41 13.35
N TRP A 208 8.69 -7.05 12.78
CA TRP A 208 7.48 -7.87 12.84
C TRP A 208 7.69 -9.25 12.22
N LEU A 209 8.26 -9.30 11.01
CA LEU A 209 8.54 -10.54 10.29
C LEU A 209 9.47 -11.46 11.09
N GLN A 210 10.54 -10.92 11.67
CA GLN A 210 11.49 -11.64 12.51
C GLN A 210 10.90 -12.13 13.84
N SER A 211 9.88 -11.44 14.36
CA SER A 211 9.15 -11.87 15.56
C SER A 211 8.20 -13.04 15.28
N SER A 212 7.86 -13.28 14.02
CA SER A 212 7.00 -14.39 13.59
C SER A 212 7.80 -15.66 13.24
N PRO A 213 7.16 -16.84 13.21
CA PRO A 213 7.78 -18.06 12.68
C PRO A 213 8.29 -17.94 11.23
N LEU A 214 7.77 -16.97 10.47
CA LEU A 214 8.11 -16.73 9.07
C LEU A 214 9.46 -16.03 8.88
N GLY A 215 10.00 -15.36 9.91
CA GLY A 215 11.30 -14.68 9.80
C GLY A 215 12.47 -15.61 9.51
N LYS A 216 12.32 -16.91 9.75
CA LYS A 216 13.32 -17.91 9.32
C LYS A 216 13.25 -18.22 7.83
N LEU A 217 12.08 -18.05 7.22
CA LEU A 217 11.77 -18.34 5.82
C LEU A 217 12.14 -17.15 4.92
N TRP A 218 11.90 -15.93 5.40
CA TRP A 218 12.12 -14.68 4.68
C TRP A 218 13.26 -13.90 5.34
N ARG A 219 14.41 -13.78 4.67
CA ARG A 219 15.66 -13.25 5.24
C ARG A 219 16.25 -12.08 4.46
#